data_AF-A0A359LGI6-F1
#
_entry.id   AF-A0A359LGI6-F1
#
_cell.length_a   1.000
_cell.length_b   1.000
_cell.length_c   1.000
_cell.angle_alpha   90.00
_cell.angle_beta   90.00
_cell.angle_gamma   90.00
#
_symmetry.space_group_name_H-M   'P 1'
#
loop_
_entity.id
_entity.type
_entity.pdbx_description
1 polymer ?
#
loop_
_entity_poly.entity_id
_entity_poly.type
_entity_poly.pdbx_seq_one_letter_code
_entity_poly.pdbx_strand_id
1 'polypeptide(L)' 'VDDFSRLLNYLLVEITFALPSHPELQLAVRVHHRCTAWGTFPKNANAGSTNVGLGIRYYF' A
#
# COMPACT_ATOMS: atom_id res chain seq x y z
N VAL A 1 24.72 3.55 4.65
CA VAL A 1 23.52 4.43 4.69
C VAL A 1 23.07 4.63 3.26
N ASP A 2 22.19 3.75 2.78
CA ASP A 2 21.20 3.93 1.69
C ASP A 2 20.72 2.54 1.27
N ASP A 3 19.73 1.99 2.00
CA ASP A 3 19.32 0.60 1.87
C ASP A 3 17.85 0.45 1.45
N PHE A 4 17.34 1.38 0.66
CA PHE A 4 16.03 1.24 0.03
C PHE A 4 16.17 0.54 -1.32
N SER A 5 15.47 -0.57 -1.53
CA SER A 5 15.36 -1.19 -2.86
C SER A 5 14.68 -0.21 -3.81
N ARG A 6 15.30 0.10 -4.95
CA ARG A 6 14.73 1.00 -5.96
C ARG A 6 13.52 0.40 -6.67
N LEU A 7 13.37 -0.93 -6.62
CA LEU A 7 12.26 -1.66 -7.22
C LEU A 7 11.81 -2.78 -6.27
N LEU A 8 10.52 -2.81 -5.96
CA LEU A 8 9.86 -3.82 -5.13
C LEU A 8 8.50 -4.16 -5.75
N ASN A 9 8.02 -5.37 -5.49
CA ASN A 9 6.63 -5.69 -5.73
C ASN A 9 5.77 -4.92 -4.74
N TYR A 10 4.64 -4.40 -5.21
CA TYR A 10 3.69 -3.67 -4.40
C TYR A 10 2.31 -4.30 -4.55
N LEU A 11 1.73 -4.69 -3.42
CA LEU A 11 0.37 -5.18 -3.31
C LEU A 11 -0.37 -4.30 -2.31
N LEU A 12 -1.51 -3.74 -2.72
CA LEU A 12 -2.39 -2.98 -1.84
C LEU A 12 -3.79 -3.56 -1.91
N VAL A 13 -4.36 -3.78 -0.73
CA VAL A 13 -5.77 -4.10 -0.53
C VAL A 13 -6.38 -2.96 0.25
N GLU A 14 -7.50 -2.44 -0.24
CA GLU A 14 -8.18 -1.29 0.35
C GLU A 14 -9.68 -1.50 0.37
N ILE A 15 -10.30 -1.02 1.46
CA ILE A 15 -11.75 -0.90 1.61
C ILE A 15 -12.04 0.57 1.89
N THR A 16 -13.05 1.12 1.20
CA THR A 16 -13.50 2.49 1.38
C THR A 16 -14.97 2.55 1.78
N PHE A 17 -15.32 3.53 2.60
CA PHE A 17 -16.68 3.85 3.00
C PHE A 17 -16.98 5.29 2.62
N ALA A 18 -18.14 5.54 2.02
CA ALA A 18 -18.62 6.87 1.64
C ALA A 18 -20.05 7.07 2.14
N LEU A 19 -20.41 8.31 2.48
CA LEU A 19 -21.81 8.66 2.73
C LEU A 19 -22.53 8.82 1.37
N PRO A 20 -23.75 8.28 1.19
CA PRO A 20 -24.46 8.41 -0.08
C PRO A 20 -24.72 9.86 -0.51
N SER A 21 -24.81 10.79 0.44
CA SER A 21 -25.00 12.22 0.16
C SER A 21 -23.73 12.97 -0.23
N HIS A 22 -22.54 12.41 0.05
CA HIS A 22 -21.23 12.98 -0.24
C HIS A 22 -20.27 11.87 -0.70
N PRO A 23 -20.54 11.22 -1.85
CA PRO A 23 -19.77 10.07 -2.33
C PRO A 23 -18.29 10.39 -2.64
N GLU A 24 -17.98 11.67 -2.83
CA GLU A 24 -16.63 12.18 -3.04
C GLU A 24 -15.75 12.08 -1.79
N LEU A 25 -16.34 12.10 -0.59
CA LEU A 25 -15.60 12.02 0.67
C LEU A 25 -15.63 10.58 1.22
N GLN A 26 -14.45 9.97 1.33
CA GLN A 26 -14.33 8.55 1.68
C GLN A 26 -13.40 8.34 2.88
N LEU A 27 -13.82 7.48 3.81
CA LEU A 27 -12.93 6.87 4.80
C LEU A 27 -12.26 5.65 4.17
N ALA A 28 -10.94 5.59 4.17
CA ALA A 28 -10.15 4.51 3.57
C ALA A 28 -9.34 3.76 4.62
N VAL A 29 -9.48 2.43 4.62
CA VAL A 29 -8.62 1.50 5.36
C VAL A 29 -7.84 0.68 4.34
N ARG A 30 -6.51 0.66 4.47
CA ARG A 30 -5.64 -0.03 3.52
C ARG A 30 -4.58 -0.86 4.22
N VAL A 31 -4.24 -1.99 3.61
CA VAL A 31 -3.05 -2.76 3.92
C VAL A 31 -2.21 -2.79 2.66
N HIS A 32 -0.94 -2.40 2.76
CA HIS A 32 0.00 -2.58 1.67
C HIS A 32 1.18 -3.43 2.10
N HIS A 33 1.55 -4.35 1.22
CA HIS A 33 2.70 -5.21 1.33
C HIS A 33 3.68 -4.88 0.21
N ARG A 34 4.98 -4.81 0.56
CA ARG A 34 6.07 -4.67 -0.39
C ARG A 34 7.11 -5.75 -0.15
N CYS A 35 7.63 -6.36 -1.22
CA CYS A 35 8.66 -7.40 -1.11
C CYS A 35 9.53 -7.49 -2.37
N THR A 36 10.60 -8.28 -2.31
CA THR A 36 11.50 -8.53 -3.46
C THR A 36 10.95 -9.52 -4.48
N ALA A 37 9.66 -9.87 -4.41
CA ALA A 37 9.00 -10.85 -5.27
C ALA A 37 9.78 -12.18 -5.34
N TRP A 38 9.99 -12.81 -4.19
CA TRP A 38 10.72 -14.08 -4.05
C TRP A 38 12.14 -14.05 -4.65
N GLY A 39 12.79 -12.88 -4.63
CA GLY A 39 14.13 -12.69 -5.19
C GLY A 39 14.17 -12.21 -6.64
N THR A 40 13.03 -11.89 -7.26
CA THR A 40 12.99 -11.29 -8.60
C THR A 40 13.71 -9.93 -8.65
N PHE A 41 13.61 -9.13 -7.58
CA PHE A 41 14.32 -7.85 -7.48
C PHE A 41 15.64 -7.99 -6.71
N PRO A 42 16.70 -7.27 -7.11
CA PRO A 42 17.99 -7.32 -6.42
C PRO A 42 17.80 -6.88 -4.96
N LYS A 43 18.03 -7.81 -4.04
CA LYS A 43 18.25 -7.71 -2.57
C LYS A 43 17.93 -9.08 -1.96
N ASN A 44 17.94 -9.18 -0.63
CA ASN A 44 17.52 -10.38 0.10
C ASN A 44 16.14 -10.86 -0.40
N ALA A 45 16.05 -12.13 -0.82
CA ALA A 45 14.82 -12.74 -1.35
C ALA A 45 13.65 -12.75 -0.35
N ASN A 46 13.95 -12.63 0.95
CA ASN A 46 12.98 -12.57 2.04
C ASN A 46 12.74 -11.14 2.55
N ALA A 47 13.31 -10.12 1.90
CA ALA A 47 13.06 -8.74 2.29
C ALA A 47 11.64 -8.32 1.90
N GLY A 48 10.91 -7.79 2.88
CA GLY A 48 9.59 -7.24 2.69
C GLY A 48 9.10 -6.51 3.94
N SER A 49 7.96 -5.85 3.80
CA SER A 49 7.35 -5.04 4.85
C SER A 49 5.86 -4.90 4.57
N THR A 50 5.06 -4.97 5.63
CA THR A 50 3.61 -4.77 5.57
C THR A 50 3.23 -3.61 6.47
N ASN A 51 2.39 -2.72 5.95
CA ASN A 51 1.92 -1.55 6.66
C ASN A 51 0.40 -1.46 6.57
N VAL A 52 -0.22 -1.04 7.67
CA VAL A 52 -1.66 -0.73 7.75
C VAL A 52 -1.83 0.78 7.79
N GLY A 53 -2.81 1.30 7.07
CA GLY A 53 -3.12 2.72 7.01
C GLY A 53 -4.60 3.00 7.13
N LEU A 54 -4.91 4.10 7.81
CA LEU A 54 -6.24 4.71 7.88
C LEU A 54 -6.13 6.13 7.33
N GLY A 55 -7.11 6.59 6.54
CA GLY A 55 -7.10 7.95 6.03
C GLY A 55 -8.42 8.40 5.43
N ILE A 56 -8.47 9.68 5.09
CA ILE A 56 -9.58 10.31 4.35
C ILE A 56 -9.14 10.53 2.90
N ARG A 57 -10.03 10.25 1.95
CA ARG A 57 -9.85 10.48 0.52
C ARG A 57 -10.94 11.40 0.00
N TYR A 58 -10.55 12.34 -0.84
CA TYR A 58 -11.45 13.07 -1.72
C TYR A 58 -11.33 12.50 -3.13
N TYR A 59 -12.45 12.11 -3.75
CA TYR A 59 -12.54 11.54 -5.09
C TYR A 59 -13.05 12.61 -6.07
N PHE A 60 -12.23 12.99 -7.05
CA PHE A 60 -12.50 14.05 -8.02
C PHE A 60 -13.27 13.55 -9.25
#